data_AF-A0A222SXD4-F1
#
_entry.id   AF-A0A222SXD4-F1
#
_cell.length_a   1.000
_cell.length_b   1.000
_cell.length_c   1.000
_cell.angle_alpha   90.00
_cell.angle_beta   90.00
_cell.angle_gamma   90.00
#
_symmetry.space_group_name_H-M   'P 1'
#
loop_
_entity.id
_entity.type
_entity.pdbx_description
1 polymer ?
#
loop_
_entity_poly.entity_id
_entity_poly.type
_entity_poly.pdbx_seq_one_letter_code
_entity_poly.pdbx_strand_id
1 'polypeptide(L)'
;MSETEALLGDLRAEGDELDGLVAGLGGAEWRTATPAPGWSIAHQIAHLAWTDERAVQAAEDPQGFADEVRRAWTAPEAFVDEGAERGAAEPPEALLELWRAGRDRLLRTLAAQPPRARLPWYGPPMSVMSMATARLMETWAHGQDVADALGVRRAPTARLRHVARIGVRARGYAYAARGLEPSAEEFRVELTGPDGELWTYGPKDAAQRVTGPALDFCLLVIQRAHRDDLAVRAEGADADRWLDIAQAFAGPPGKGRAPGQGAGDTARGSVVGGGAAGSDAAGDGAVGSGTAASGTTGSGTAASGTTGSGATASDAAGNPAGGAP
;
A
#
# COMPACT_ATOMS: atom_id res chain seq x y z
N MET A 1 -16.02 15.14 16.76
CA MET A 1 -15.53 14.11 15.83
C MET A 1 -14.83 13.05 16.66
N SER A 2 -15.21 11.78 16.53
CA SER A 2 -14.52 10.67 17.19
C SER A 2 -13.14 10.43 16.54
N GLU A 3 -12.25 9.72 17.24
CA GLU A 3 -10.95 9.30 16.68
C GLU A 3 -11.14 8.45 15.40
N THR A 4 -12.19 7.61 15.37
CA THR A 4 -12.56 6.80 14.21
C THR A 4 -13.02 7.63 13.03
N GLU A 5 -13.88 8.63 13.26
CA GLU A 5 -14.34 9.53 12.20
C GLU A 5 -13.18 10.32 11.58
N ALA A 6 -12.26 10.81 12.41
CA ALA A 6 -11.06 11.51 11.93
C ALA A 6 -10.16 10.60 11.08
N LEU A 7 -9.90 9.37 11.54
CA LEU A 7 -9.12 8.38 10.78
C LEU A 7 -9.78 8.00 9.44
N LEU A 8 -11.09 7.81 9.40
CA LEU A 8 -11.82 7.53 8.16
C LEU A 8 -11.80 8.75 7.21
N GLY A 9 -11.80 9.97 7.76
CA GLY A 9 -11.56 11.18 6.99
C GLY A 9 -10.17 11.20 6.36
N ASP A 10 -9.13 10.85 7.12
CA ASP A 10 -7.76 10.75 6.61
C ASP A 10 -7.63 9.66 5.53
N LEU A 11 -8.27 8.49 5.71
CA LEU A 11 -8.30 7.42 4.71
C LEU A 11 -8.98 7.88 3.40
N ARG A 12 -10.11 8.60 3.50
CA ARG A 12 -10.76 9.18 2.32
C ARG A 12 -9.82 10.13 1.58
N ALA A 13 -9.15 11.02 2.31
CA ALA A 13 -8.25 12.01 1.71
C ALA A 13 -7.03 11.36 1.03
N GLU A 14 -6.47 10.27 1.57
CA GLU A 14 -5.42 9.51 0.87
C GLU A 14 -5.95 8.85 -0.42
N GLY A 15 -7.17 8.32 -0.38
CA GLY A 15 -7.82 7.79 -1.58
C GLY A 15 -8.06 8.85 -2.65
N ASP A 16 -8.50 10.06 -2.26
CA ASP A 16 -8.74 11.17 -3.19
C ASP A 16 -7.44 11.70 -3.83
N GLU A 17 -6.34 11.70 -3.08
CA GLU A 17 -5.03 12.09 -3.61
C GLU A 17 -4.54 11.08 -4.67
N LEU A 18 -4.66 9.78 -4.39
CA LEU A 18 -4.32 8.73 -5.36
C LEU A 18 -5.26 8.77 -6.58
N ASP A 19 -6.55 9.00 -6.38
CA ASP A 19 -7.52 9.16 -7.46
C ASP A 19 -7.11 10.28 -8.43
N GLY A 20 -6.66 11.42 -7.89
CA GLY A 20 -6.17 12.54 -8.69
C GLY A 20 -4.94 12.20 -9.55
N LEU A 21 -4.10 11.24 -9.13
CA LEU A 21 -2.95 10.79 -9.93
C LEU A 21 -3.37 9.91 -11.12
N VAL A 22 -4.43 9.12 -10.98
CA VAL A 22 -4.81 8.11 -11.98
C VAL A 22 -6.00 8.50 -12.86
N ALA A 23 -6.84 9.42 -12.41
CA ALA A 23 -8.10 9.76 -13.08
C ALA A 23 -7.94 10.32 -14.51
N GLY A 24 -6.81 10.97 -14.79
CA GLY A 24 -6.52 11.56 -16.11
C GLY A 24 -5.63 10.70 -17.01
N LEU A 25 -5.19 9.52 -16.55
CA LEU A 25 -4.25 8.69 -17.29
C LEU A 25 -4.93 7.99 -18.47
N GLY A 26 -4.25 7.97 -19.61
CA GLY A 26 -4.64 7.14 -20.75
C GLY A 26 -4.32 5.66 -20.53
N GLY A 27 -4.97 4.76 -21.27
CA GLY A 27 -4.81 3.31 -21.05
C GLY A 27 -3.37 2.78 -21.21
N ALA A 28 -2.50 3.46 -21.94
CA ALA A 28 -1.07 3.11 -22.00
C ALA A 28 -0.34 3.41 -20.68
N GLU A 29 -0.68 4.51 -20.01
CA GLU A 29 -0.05 4.91 -18.75
C GLU A 29 -0.44 3.96 -17.61
N TRP A 30 -1.67 3.42 -17.62
CA TRP A 30 -2.09 2.36 -16.69
C TRP A 30 -1.24 1.08 -16.75
N ARG A 31 -0.58 0.83 -17.90
CA ARG A 31 0.35 -0.30 -18.09
C ARG A 31 1.79 0.03 -17.72
N THR A 32 2.08 1.26 -17.28
CA THR A 32 3.41 1.66 -16.84
C THR A 32 3.82 0.81 -15.63
N ALA A 33 5.00 0.20 -15.72
CA ALA A 33 5.58 -0.57 -14.63
C ALA A 33 5.89 0.34 -13.44
N THR A 34 5.58 -0.14 -12.24
CA THR A 34 5.93 0.53 -10.99
C THR A 34 7.24 -0.03 -10.43
N PRO A 35 7.83 0.58 -9.39
CA PRO A 35 8.98 0.01 -8.70
C PRO A 35 8.70 -1.36 -8.05
N ALA A 36 7.43 -1.72 -7.83
CA ALA A 36 7.05 -3.07 -7.42
C ALA A 36 7.18 -4.03 -8.61
N PRO A 37 8.12 -5.00 -8.57
CA PRO A 37 8.40 -5.86 -9.73
C PRO A 37 7.17 -6.64 -10.18
N GLY A 38 6.89 -6.61 -11.48
CA GLY A 38 5.72 -7.27 -12.09
C GLY A 38 4.44 -6.45 -12.05
N TRP A 39 4.36 -5.39 -11.23
CA TRP A 39 3.13 -4.64 -11.06
C TRP A 39 3.14 -3.33 -11.85
N SER A 40 2.12 -3.13 -12.67
CA SER A 40 1.82 -1.84 -13.31
C SER A 40 0.94 -0.95 -12.42
N ILE A 41 0.69 0.29 -12.83
CA ILE A 41 -0.29 1.17 -12.15
C ILE A 41 -1.66 0.47 -12.02
N ALA A 42 -2.11 -0.26 -13.05
CA ALA A 42 -3.34 -1.06 -12.97
C ALA A 42 -3.30 -2.11 -11.86
N HIS A 43 -2.17 -2.80 -11.66
CA HIS A 43 -2.01 -3.77 -10.57
C HIS A 43 -2.11 -3.10 -9.20
N GLN A 44 -1.53 -1.91 -9.04
CA GLN A 44 -1.62 -1.16 -7.78
C GLN A 44 -3.08 -0.84 -7.41
N ILE A 45 -3.86 -0.33 -8.36
CA ILE A 45 -5.27 0.01 -8.14
C ILE A 45 -6.13 -1.25 -7.96
N ALA A 46 -5.87 -2.30 -8.74
CA ALA A 46 -6.55 -3.59 -8.63
C ALA A 46 -6.34 -4.24 -7.25
N HIS A 47 -5.10 -4.24 -6.75
CA HIS A 47 -4.80 -4.74 -5.41
C HIS A 47 -5.55 -3.96 -4.33
N LEU A 48 -5.57 -2.63 -4.41
CA LEU A 48 -6.32 -1.80 -3.47
C LEU A 48 -7.83 -2.09 -3.52
N ALA A 49 -8.42 -2.17 -4.71
CA ALA A 49 -9.83 -2.49 -4.89
C ALA A 49 -10.18 -3.86 -4.30
N TRP A 50 -9.36 -4.87 -4.61
CA TRP A 50 -9.54 -6.23 -4.12
C TRP A 50 -9.41 -6.29 -2.58
N THR A 51 -8.38 -5.68 -2.01
CA THR A 51 -8.18 -5.68 -0.55
C THR A 51 -9.25 -4.89 0.21
N ASP A 52 -9.76 -3.79 -0.36
CA ASP A 52 -10.92 -3.06 0.19
C ASP A 52 -12.17 -3.94 0.21
N GLU A 53 -12.42 -4.69 -0.86
CA GLU A 53 -13.53 -5.64 -0.93
C GLU A 53 -13.43 -6.73 0.13
N ARG A 54 -12.22 -7.28 0.36
CA ARG A 54 -11.97 -8.27 1.43
C ARG A 54 -12.21 -7.67 2.82
N ALA A 55 -11.81 -6.42 3.06
CA ALA A 55 -12.07 -5.74 4.33
C ALA A 55 -13.57 -5.50 4.56
N VAL A 56 -14.32 -5.18 3.50
CA VAL A 56 -15.79 -5.09 3.58
C VAL A 56 -16.42 -6.46 3.84
N GLN A 57 -15.98 -7.50 3.13
CA GLN A 57 -16.46 -8.87 3.32
C GLN A 57 -16.23 -9.35 4.75
N ALA A 58 -15.05 -9.10 5.32
CA ALA A 58 -14.75 -9.42 6.72
C ALA A 58 -15.74 -8.77 7.71
N ALA A 59 -16.24 -7.58 7.39
CA ALA A 59 -17.15 -6.82 8.25
C ALA A 59 -18.64 -7.17 8.05
N GLU A 60 -19.05 -7.49 6.82
CA GLU A 60 -20.47 -7.73 6.47
C GLU A 60 -20.83 -9.23 6.38
N ASP A 61 -19.86 -10.08 6.03
CA ASP A 61 -20.02 -11.52 5.91
C ASP A 61 -18.80 -12.27 6.49
N PRO A 62 -18.67 -12.35 7.83
CA PRO A 62 -17.56 -13.03 8.48
C PRO A 62 -17.40 -14.51 8.11
N GLN A 63 -18.51 -15.20 7.79
CA GLN A 63 -18.47 -16.61 7.37
C GLN A 63 -17.94 -16.75 5.95
N GLY A 64 -18.45 -15.95 5.01
CA GLY A 64 -17.90 -15.93 3.65
C GLY A 64 -16.43 -15.50 3.62
N PHE A 65 -16.01 -14.58 4.49
CA PHE A 65 -14.59 -14.26 4.65
C PHE A 65 -13.78 -15.42 5.21
N ALA A 66 -14.30 -16.19 6.17
CA ALA A 66 -13.61 -17.38 6.69
C ALA A 66 -13.42 -18.45 5.60
N ASP A 67 -14.41 -18.62 4.72
CA ASP A 67 -14.32 -19.51 3.56
C ASP A 67 -13.23 -19.05 2.59
N GLU A 68 -13.12 -17.74 2.37
CA GLU A 68 -12.07 -17.12 1.56
C GLU A 68 -10.68 -17.35 2.15
N VAL A 69 -10.52 -17.15 3.46
CA VAL A 69 -9.25 -17.44 4.16
C VAL A 69 -8.85 -18.91 3.99
N ARG A 70 -9.80 -19.84 4.07
CA ARG A 70 -9.53 -21.27 3.80
C ARG A 70 -9.06 -21.52 2.36
N ARG A 71 -9.60 -20.81 1.38
CA ARG A 71 -9.14 -20.89 -0.03
C ARG A 71 -7.74 -20.31 -0.19
N ALA A 72 -7.48 -19.15 0.40
CA ALA A 72 -6.18 -18.49 0.37
C ALA A 72 -5.07 -19.40 0.95
N TRP A 73 -5.37 -20.18 2.00
CA TRP A 73 -4.41 -21.14 2.55
C TRP A 73 -3.99 -22.26 1.61
N THR A 74 -4.80 -22.58 0.59
CA THR A 74 -4.45 -23.61 -0.40
C THR A 74 -3.45 -23.10 -1.45
N ALA A 75 -3.27 -21.79 -1.59
CA ALA A 75 -2.27 -21.16 -2.47
C ALA A 75 -1.86 -19.75 -1.96
N PRO A 76 -1.12 -19.64 -0.83
CA PRO A 76 -0.92 -18.35 -0.14
C PRO A 76 -0.15 -17.31 -0.97
N GLU A 77 0.82 -17.76 -1.77
CA GLU A 77 1.67 -16.90 -2.59
C GLU A 77 0.94 -16.40 -3.85
N ALA A 78 -0.05 -17.15 -4.35
CA ALA A 78 -0.75 -16.81 -5.58
C ALA A 78 -1.99 -15.93 -5.33
N PHE A 79 -2.56 -15.97 -4.12
CA PHE A 79 -3.91 -15.46 -3.89
C PHE A 79 -4.04 -13.92 -3.94
N VAL A 80 -3.05 -13.19 -3.42
CA VAL A 80 -3.01 -11.72 -3.50
C VAL A 80 -2.68 -11.26 -4.92
N ASP A 81 -1.66 -11.88 -5.53
CA ASP A 81 -1.23 -11.57 -6.88
C ASP A 81 -2.32 -11.87 -7.91
N GLU A 82 -3.10 -12.95 -7.76
CA GLU A 82 -4.21 -13.29 -8.65
C GLU A 82 -5.33 -12.23 -8.61
N GLY A 83 -5.59 -11.64 -7.44
CA GLY A 83 -6.53 -10.53 -7.31
C GLY A 83 -6.10 -9.30 -8.10
N ALA A 84 -4.82 -8.93 -7.98
CA ALA A 84 -4.23 -7.80 -8.69
C ALA A 84 -4.17 -8.06 -10.21
N GLU A 85 -3.74 -9.24 -10.65
CA GLU A 85 -3.65 -9.64 -12.07
C GLU A 85 -5.02 -9.63 -12.75
N ARG A 86 -6.03 -10.24 -12.12
CA ARG A 86 -7.41 -10.24 -12.67
C ARG A 86 -7.96 -8.83 -12.79
N GLY A 87 -7.79 -7.99 -11.77
CA GLY A 87 -8.27 -6.61 -11.82
C GLY A 87 -7.50 -5.75 -12.82
N ALA A 88 -6.19 -5.96 -12.96
CA ALA A 88 -5.35 -5.21 -13.90
C ALA A 88 -5.64 -5.55 -15.38
N ALA A 89 -6.28 -6.68 -15.66
CA ALA A 89 -6.75 -7.07 -16.99
C ALA A 89 -8.05 -6.35 -17.41
N GLU A 90 -8.78 -5.75 -16.47
CA GLU A 90 -9.99 -4.97 -16.77
C GLU A 90 -9.65 -3.64 -17.47
N PRO A 91 -10.59 -3.06 -18.24
CA PRO A 91 -10.42 -1.72 -18.77
C PRO A 91 -10.14 -0.70 -17.64
N PRO A 92 -9.15 0.20 -17.79
CA PRO A 92 -8.78 1.18 -16.77
C PRO A 92 -9.95 1.97 -16.17
N GLU A 93 -10.89 2.39 -17.00
CA GLU A 93 -12.10 3.10 -16.60
C GLU A 93 -13.00 2.26 -15.68
N ALA A 94 -13.19 0.98 -16.00
CA ALA A 94 -13.99 0.05 -15.21
C ALA A 94 -13.30 -0.26 -13.88
N LEU A 95 -11.98 -0.45 -13.89
CA LEU A 95 -11.19 -0.65 -12.68
C LEU A 95 -11.22 0.59 -11.76
N LEU A 96 -11.10 1.80 -12.32
CA LEU A 96 -11.18 3.05 -11.57
C LEU A 96 -12.56 3.24 -10.93
N GLU A 97 -13.64 2.96 -11.67
CA GLU A 97 -15.00 2.99 -11.14
C GLU A 97 -15.22 1.97 -10.01
N LEU A 98 -14.73 0.73 -10.21
CA LEU A 98 -14.79 -0.33 -9.20
C LEU A 98 -14.06 0.08 -7.92
N TRP A 99 -12.84 0.61 -8.04
CA TRP A 99 -12.05 1.06 -6.90
C TRP A 99 -12.73 2.23 -6.17
N ARG A 100 -13.26 3.22 -6.90
CA ARG A 100 -14.01 4.35 -6.33
C ARG A 100 -15.25 3.88 -5.55
N ALA A 101 -16.03 2.97 -6.12
CA ALA A 101 -17.19 2.41 -5.43
C ALA A 101 -16.78 1.58 -4.20
N GLY A 102 -15.69 0.81 -4.30
CA GLY A 102 -15.13 -0.02 -3.24
C GLY A 102 -14.67 0.80 -2.04
N ARG A 103 -13.84 1.83 -2.25
CA ARG A 103 -13.35 2.72 -1.18
C ARG A 103 -14.50 3.45 -0.46
N ASP A 104 -15.51 3.88 -1.21
CA ASP A 104 -16.71 4.50 -0.65
C ASP A 104 -17.53 3.52 0.21
N ARG A 105 -17.69 2.28 -0.26
CA ARG A 105 -18.35 1.22 0.52
C ARG A 105 -17.56 0.90 1.78
N LEU A 106 -16.24 0.71 1.68
CA LEU A 106 -15.36 0.47 2.83
C LEU A 106 -15.54 1.52 3.92
N LEU A 107 -15.49 2.81 3.55
CA LEU A 107 -15.64 3.91 4.51
C LEU A 107 -16.99 3.85 5.23
N ARG A 108 -18.10 3.58 4.51
CA ARG A 108 -19.42 3.43 5.11
C ARG A 108 -19.51 2.19 6.00
N THR A 109 -18.99 1.06 5.56
CA THR A 109 -19.00 -0.20 6.30
C THR A 109 -18.25 -0.05 7.62
N LEU A 110 -17.03 0.50 7.60
CA LEU A 110 -16.24 0.70 8.82
C LEU A 110 -16.87 1.72 9.77
N ALA A 111 -17.49 2.79 9.25
CA ALA A 111 -18.22 3.77 10.06
C ALA A 111 -19.44 3.18 10.77
N ALA A 112 -20.07 2.16 10.18
CA ALA A 112 -21.25 1.49 10.75
C ALA A 112 -20.90 0.42 11.80
N GLN A 113 -19.62 0.04 11.94
CA GLN A 113 -19.21 -0.97 12.90
C GLN A 113 -19.20 -0.44 14.34
N PRO A 114 -19.53 -1.28 15.34
CA PRO A 114 -19.33 -0.91 16.74
C PRO A 114 -17.86 -0.56 17.02
N PRO A 115 -17.54 0.47 17.84
CA PRO A 115 -16.15 0.90 18.06
C PRO A 115 -15.19 -0.17 18.59
N ARG A 116 -15.72 -1.20 19.28
CA ARG A 116 -14.94 -2.32 19.84
C ARG A 116 -15.05 -3.60 19.02
N ALA A 117 -15.71 -3.58 17.87
CA ALA A 117 -15.81 -4.74 17.00
C ALA A 117 -14.42 -5.20 16.54
N ARG A 118 -14.27 -6.51 16.45
CA ARG A 118 -13.08 -7.18 15.92
C ARG A 118 -13.50 -7.86 14.63
N LEU A 119 -12.87 -7.46 13.53
CA LEU A 119 -13.09 -8.00 12.21
C LEU A 119 -12.13 -9.19 12.01
N PRO A 120 -12.60 -10.32 11.45
CA PRO A 120 -11.70 -11.39 11.03
C PRO A 120 -10.72 -10.86 9.98
N TRP A 121 -9.52 -11.42 9.93
CA TRP A 121 -8.52 -11.06 8.93
C TRP A 121 -7.63 -12.26 8.60
N TYR A 122 -6.75 -12.11 7.60
CA TYR A 122 -5.77 -13.14 7.23
C TYR A 122 -4.74 -13.45 8.32
N GLY A 123 -4.61 -12.54 9.30
CA GLY A 123 -3.85 -12.74 10.53
C GLY A 123 -4.77 -12.65 11.76
N PRO A 124 -4.25 -12.18 12.91
CA PRO A 124 -5.09 -11.92 14.07
C PRO A 124 -6.25 -10.97 13.74
N PRO A 125 -7.46 -11.19 14.30
CA PRO A 125 -8.58 -10.28 14.11
C PRO A 125 -8.21 -8.83 14.44
N MET A 126 -8.58 -7.90 13.55
CA MET A 126 -8.26 -6.48 13.67
C MET A 126 -9.42 -5.71 14.31
N SER A 127 -9.13 -4.67 15.09
CA SER A 127 -10.19 -3.70 15.43
C SER A 127 -10.53 -2.86 14.20
N VAL A 128 -11.70 -2.22 14.18
CA VAL A 128 -12.09 -1.26 13.13
C VAL A 128 -11.01 -0.20 12.91
N MET A 129 -10.46 0.35 14.00
CA MET A 129 -9.36 1.32 13.95
C MET A 129 -8.09 0.74 13.32
N SER A 130 -7.75 -0.50 13.65
CA SER A 130 -6.57 -1.16 13.09
C SER A 130 -6.75 -1.43 11.60
N MET A 131 -7.95 -1.86 11.19
CA MET A 131 -8.32 -2.05 9.79
C MET A 131 -8.21 -0.73 9.01
N ALA A 132 -8.84 0.35 9.49
CA ALA A 132 -8.79 1.65 8.83
C ALA A 132 -7.35 2.20 8.73
N THR A 133 -6.53 2.01 9.79
CA THR A 133 -5.11 2.40 9.77
C THR A 133 -4.31 1.58 8.75
N ALA A 134 -4.55 0.27 8.68
CA ALA A 134 -3.89 -0.61 7.72
C ALA A 134 -4.29 -0.24 6.27
N ARG A 135 -5.58 -0.01 6.00
CA ARG A 135 -6.04 0.44 4.69
C ARG A 135 -5.45 1.79 4.29
N LEU A 136 -5.33 2.74 5.21
CA LEU A 136 -4.67 4.02 4.95
C LEU A 136 -3.19 3.83 4.58
N MET A 137 -2.47 3.00 5.33
CA MET A 137 -1.08 2.67 5.04
C MET A 137 -0.92 2.00 3.66
N GLU A 138 -1.79 1.03 3.33
CA GLU A 138 -1.80 0.37 2.02
C GLU A 138 -2.07 1.39 0.90
N THR A 139 -3.12 2.21 1.00
CA THR A 139 -3.41 3.26 0.01
C THR A 139 -2.23 4.20 -0.16
N TRP A 140 -1.58 4.61 0.93
CA TRP A 140 -0.42 5.49 0.86
C TRP A 140 0.79 4.82 0.21
N ALA A 141 1.06 3.55 0.53
CA ALA A 141 2.17 2.78 -0.02
C ALA A 141 2.02 2.54 -1.53
N HIS A 142 0.85 2.04 -1.96
CA HIS A 142 0.55 1.81 -3.36
C HIS A 142 0.45 3.13 -4.15
N GLY A 143 -0.03 4.20 -3.51
CA GLY A 143 0.01 5.54 -4.10
C GLY A 143 1.44 6.09 -4.27
N GLN A 144 2.39 5.72 -3.41
CA GLN A 144 3.80 6.01 -3.63
C GLN A 144 4.37 5.26 -4.83
N ASP A 145 4.03 3.97 -4.99
CA ASP A 145 4.47 3.18 -6.15
C ASP A 145 3.92 3.75 -7.48
N VAL A 146 2.68 4.27 -7.49
CA VAL A 146 2.09 5.00 -8.63
C VAL A 146 2.81 6.33 -8.88
N ALA A 147 3.04 7.13 -7.84
CA ALA A 147 3.73 8.41 -7.96
C ALA A 147 5.17 8.25 -8.50
N ASP A 148 5.89 7.24 -8.02
CA ASP A 148 7.23 6.88 -8.52
C ASP A 148 7.19 6.51 -10.01
N ALA A 149 6.19 5.71 -10.44
CA ALA A 149 6.02 5.32 -11.85
C ALA A 149 5.71 6.52 -12.77
N LEU A 150 4.99 7.52 -12.26
CA LEU A 150 4.66 8.75 -12.97
C LEU A 150 5.75 9.83 -12.86
N GLY A 151 6.78 9.62 -12.04
CA GLY A 151 7.82 10.62 -11.77
C GLY A 151 7.30 11.86 -11.01
N VAL A 152 6.20 11.72 -10.27
CA VAL A 152 5.56 12.80 -9.52
C VAL A 152 5.95 12.73 -8.05
N ARG A 153 6.28 13.88 -7.45
CA ARG A 153 6.49 13.98 -6.01
C ARG A 153 5.16 14.25 -5.30
N ARG A 154 4.79 13.36 -4.37
CA ARG A 154 3.67 13.58 -3.45
C ARG A 154 4.08 14.54 -2.33
N ALA A 155 3.19 15.45 -1.97
CA ALA A 155 3.41 16.32 -0.81
C ALA A 155 3.16 15.53 0.49
N PRO A 156 4.14 15.44 1.41
CA PRO A 156 3.92 14.75 2.67
C PRO A 156 2.90 15.52 3.53
N THR A 157 1.98 14.81 4.18
CA THR A 157 0.95 15.41 5.03
C THR A 157 0.96 14.79 6.44
N ALA A 158 0.28 15.44 7.40
CA ALA A 158 0.15 14.92 8.76
C ALA A 158 -0.49 13.52 8.83
N ARG A 159 -1.14 13.02 7.76
CA ARG A 159 -1.70 11.65 7.69
C ARG A 159 -0.63 10.56 7.80
N LEU A 160 0.64 10.89 7.51
CA LEU A 160 1.80 10.00 7.73
C LEU A 160 1.94 9.53 9.18
N ARG A 161 1.37 10.24 10.17
CA ARG A 161 1.35 9.82 11.58
C ARG A 161 0.76 8.42 11.77
N HIS A 162 -0.18 8.02 10.89
CA HIS A 162 -0.82 6.70 10.92
C HIS A 162 0.14 5.62 10.44
N VAL A 163 0.87 5.88 9.35
CA VAL A 163 1.92 4.99 8.80
C VAL A 163 3.08 4.85 9.79
N ALA A 164 3.53 5.97 10.37
CA ALA A 164 4.55 5.96 11.42
C ALA A 164 4.13 5.11 12.63
N ARG A 165 2.89 5.32 13.12
CA ARG A 165 2.36 4.59 14.28
C ARG A 165 2.30 3.08 14.03
N ILE A 166 1.81 2.64 12.88
CA ILE A 166 1.76 1.21 12.56
C ILE A 166 3.17 0.63 12.37
N GLY A 167 4.09 1.37 11.74
CA GLY A 167 5.50 0.98 11.58
C GLY A 167 6.21 0.75 12.91
N VAL A 168 6.04 1.65 13.88
CA VAL A 168 6.60 1.48 15.24
C VAL A 168 5.99 0.25 15.94
N ARG A 169 4.66 0.11 15.88
CA ARG A 169 3.96 -1.03 16.51
C ARG A 169 4.31 -2.38 15.89
N ALA A 170 4.73 -2.39 14.64
CA ALA A 170 5.14 -3.60 13.93
C ALA A 170 6.57 -4.06 14.24
N ARG A 171 7.31 -3.42 15.18
CA ARG A 171 8.66 -3.86 15.59
C ARG A 171 8.72 -5.36 15.89
N GLY A 172 7.90 -5.85 16.81
CA GLY A 172 7.91 -7.29 17.17
C GLY A 172 7.60 -8.19 15.97
N TYR A 173 6.66 -7.76 15.12
CA TYR A 173 6.33 -8.47 13.89
C TYR A 173 7.51 -8.54 12.90
N ALA A 174 8.24 -7.45 12.71
CA ALA A 174 9.38 -7.38 11.79
C ALA A 174 10.51 -8.37 12.17
N TYR A 175 10.72 -8.57 13.48
CA TYR A 175 11.64 -9.57 14.02
C TYR A 175 11.09 -10.99 13.81
N ALA A 176 9.84 -11.24 14.21
CA ALA A 176 9.19 -12.55 14.08
C ALA A 176 9.14 -13.04 12.62
N ALA A 177 8.85 -12.14 11.66
CA ALA A 177 8.84 -12.45 10.23
C ALA A 177 10.21 -12.91 9.66
N ARG A 178 11.29 -12.70 10.42
CA ARG A 178 12.65 -13.14 10.09
C ARG A 178 13.19 -14.21 11.04
N GLY A 179 12.35 -14.77 11.92
CA GLY A 179 12.78 -15.74 12.93
C GLY A 179 13.77 -15.18 13.94
N LEU A 180 13.72 -13.87 14.18
CA LEU A 180 14.56 -13.17 15.14
C LEU A 180 13.74 -12.80 16.38
N GLU A 181 14.41 -12.67 17.52
CA GLU A 181 13.82 -12.15 18.75
C GLU A 181 14.21 -10.68 18.95
N PRO A 182 13.26 -9.76 19.20
CA PRO A 182 13.59 -8.38 19.51
C PRO A 182 14.22 -8.29 20.91
N SER A 183 15.15 -7.36 21.09
CA SER A 183 15.58 -6.94 22.45
C SER A 183 14.36 -6.54 23.29
N ALA A 184 14.34 -6.97 24.55
CA ALA A 184 13.26 -6.65 25.48
C ALA A 184 13.21 -5.16 25.82
N GLU A 185 14.32 -4.45 25.68
CA GLU A 185 14.37 -3.01 25.89
C GLU A 185 13.67 -2.27 24.72
N GLU A 186 12.79 -1.35 25.07
CA GLU A 186 12.21 -0.40 24.13
C GLU A 186 13.19 0.73 23.83
N PHE A 187 13.17 1.22 22.58
CA PHE A 187 13.88 2.41 22.17
C PHE A 187 12.90 3.52 21.80
N ARG A 188 13.38 4.76 21.90
CA ARG A 188 12.60 5.96 21.63
C ARG A 188 12.59 6.25 20.14
N VAL A 189 11.43 6.47 19.54
CA VAL A 189 11.31 6.92 18.14
C VAL A 189 10.83 8.37 18.14
N GLU A 190 11.58 9.26 17.49
CA GLU A 190 11.35 10.71 17.42
C GLU A 190 11.36 11.16 15.95
N LEU A 191 10.18 11.42 15.39
CA LEU A 191 10.01 11.74 13.98
C LEU A 191 9.57 13.20 13.81
N THR A 192 10.17 13.92 12.88
CA THR A 192 9.71 15.26 12.51
C THR A 192 8.64 15.14 11.44
N GLY A 193 7.40 15.50 11.79
CA GLY A 193 6.27 15.55 10.89
C GLY A 193 6.42 16.62 9.80
N PRO A 194 5.57 16.61 8.77
CA PRO A 194 5.72 17.49 7.60
C PRO A 194 5.67 18.99 7.94
N ASP A 195 4.93 19.35 8.98
CA ASP A 195 4.81 20.74 9.47
C ASP A 195 5.84 21.09 10.57
N GLY A 196 6.86 20.24 10.77
CA GLY A 196 7.93 20.43 11.76
C GLY A 196 7.57 19.97 13.18
N GLU A 197 6.37 19.45 13.40
CA GLU A 197 5.93 18.88 14.67
C GLU A 197 6.72 17.60 15.04
N LEU A 198 7.00 17.42 16.33
CA LEU A 198 7.71 16.23 16.80
C LEU A 198 6.72 15.14 17.22
N TRP A 199 6.79 13.99 16.56
CA TRP A 199 6.05 12.77 16.92
C TRP A 199 6.95 11.83 17.69
N THR A 200 6.48 11.35 18.85
CA THR A 200 7.31 10.54 19.73
C THR A 200 6.62 9.25 20.15
N TYR A 201 7.35 8.14 20.11
CA TYR A 201 6.88 6.81 20.50
C TYR A 201 7.92 6.13 21.41
N GLY A 202 7.45 5.33 22.37
CA GLY A 202 8.31 4.65 23.34
C GLY A 202 8.80 5.54 24.49
N PRO A 203 9.55 4.97 25.46
CA PRO A 203 9.94 5.63 26.70
C PRO A 203 10.83 6.86 26.46
N LYS A 204 10.59 7.94 27.20
CA LYS A 204 11.36 9.20 27.04
C LYS A 204 12.84 9.04 27.41
N ASP A 205 13.11 8.14 28.34
CA ASP A 205 14.38 7.80 28.95
C ASP A 205 15.03 6.54 28.37
N ALA A 206 14.52 6.02 27.24
CA ALA A 206 15.13 4.89 26.57
C ALA A 206 16.61 5.17 26.21
N ALA A 207 17.46 4.18 26.41
CA ALA A 207 18.90 4.28 26.16
C ALA A 207 19.25 4.38 24.67
N GLN A 208 18.34 3.93 23.79
CA GLN A 208 18.52 3.90 22.35
C GLN A 208 17.41 4.69 21.66
N ARG A 209 17.70 5.22 20.47
CA ARG A 209 16.82 6.17 19.76
C ARG A 209 16.80 5.92 18.25
N VAL A 210 15.67 6.23 17.63
CA VAL A 210 15.53 6.43 16.18
C VAL A 210 15.03 7.85 15.95
N THR A 211 15.71 8.59 15.08
CA THR A 211 15.37 9.99 14.75
C THR A 211 15.34 10.22 13.25
N GLY A 212 14.48 11.11 12.75
CA GLY A 212 14.52 11.54 11.34
C GLY A 212 13.22 12.18 10.85
N PRO A 213 13.13 12.51 9.56
CA PRO A 213 11.88 12.93 8.93
C PRO A 213 10.85 11.82 8.97
N ALA A 214 9.58 12.17 9.22
CA ALA A 214 8.49 11.20 9.24
C ALA A 214 8.27 10.53 7.87
N LEU A 215 8.42 11.27 6.77
CA LEU A 215 8.32 10.73 5.41
C LEU A 215 9.34 9.60 5.20
N ASP A 216 10.60 9.85 5.53
CA ASP A 216 11.70 8.91 5.37
C ASP A 216 11.46 7.64 6.19
N PHE A 217 11.05 7.80 7.45
CA PHE A 217 10.68 6.66 8.29
C PHE A 217 9.51 5.87 7.69
N CYS A 218 8.47 6.55 7.20
CA CYS A 218 7.32 5.89 6.58
C CYS A 218 7.75 5.09 5.35
N LEU A 219 8.56 5.67 4.45
CA LEU A 219 9.10 4.99 3.26
C LEU A 219 9.92 3.75 3.64
N LEU A 220 10.74 3.83 4.69
CA LEU A 220 11.53 2.70 5.19
C LEU A 220 10.63 1.56 5.66
N VAL A 221 9.67 1.84 6.56
CA VAL A 221 8.87 0.78 7.19
C VAL A 221 7.88 0.12 6.23
N ILE A 222 7.50 0.78 5.14
CA ILE A 222 6.74 0.14 4.05
C ILE A 222 7.64 -0.49 2.98
N GLN A 223 8.98 -0.43 3.14
CA GLN A 223 9.97 -0.95 2.18
C GLN A 223 9.91 -0.30 0.79
N ARG A 224 9.56 1.00 0.72
CA ARG A 224 9.56 1.82 -0.51
C ARG A 224 10.79 2.72 -0.64
N ALA A 225 11.80 2.55 0.21
CA ALA A 225 13.12 3.16 0.04
C ALA A 225 14.17 2.32 0.74
N HIS A 226 15.41 2.37 0.24
CA HIS A 226 16.54 1.80 0.94
C HIS A 226 16.97 2.73 2.08
N ARG A 227 17.46 2.16 3.19
CA ARG A 227 17.88 2.93 4.36
C ARG A 227 18.95 3.99 4.05
N ASP A 228 19.89 3.68 3.17
CA ASP A 228 20.98 4.59 2.79
C ASP A 228 20.50 5.85 2.04
N ASP A 229 19.29 5.81 1.49
CA ASP A 229 18.68 6.94 0.76
C ASP A 229 17.88 7.87 1.69
N LEU A 230 17.88 7.60 3.00
CA LEU A 230 16.99 8.19 3.97
C LEU A 230 17.75 8.88 5.11
N ALA A 231 17.17 9.97 5.63
CA ALA A 231 17.71 10.71 6.76
C ALA A 231 17.28 10.16 8.14
N VAL A 232 16.83 8.90 8.19
CA VAL A 232 16.55 8.19 9.46
C VAL A 232 17.83 7.64 10.06
N ARG A 233 18.03 7.91 11.35
CA ARG A 233 19.25 7.56 12.09
C ARG A 233 18.89 6.80 13.34
N ALA A 234 19.77 5.90 13.74
CA ALA A 234 19.68 5.19 15.00
C ALA A 234 20.85 5.56 15.92
N GLU A 235 20.57 5.65 17.21
CA GLU A 235 21.54 5.69 18.30
C GLU A 235 21.35 4.43 19.14
N GLY A 236 22.34 3.54 19.13
CA GLY A 236 22.28 2.24 19.81
C GLY A 236 22.05 1.05 18.86
N ALA A 237 22.58 -0.12 19.24
CA ALA A 237 22.67 -1.29 18.37
C ALA A 237 21.31 -1.96 18.04
N ASP A 238 20.35 -1.97 18.96
CA ASP A 238 19.02 -2.55 18.73
C ASP A 238 18.14 -1.65 17.85
N ALA A 239 18.25 -0.33 18.06
CA ALA A 239 17.59 0.66 17.21
C ALA A 239 18.16 0.58 15.77
N ASP A 240 19.48 0.48 15.65
CA ASP A 240 20.18 0.35 14.37
C ASP A 240 19.78 -0.95 13.66
N ARG A 241 19.81 -2.07 14.37
CA ARG A 241 19.39 -3.37 13.84
C ARG A 241 17.93 -3.38 13.38
N TRP A 242 17.04 -2.70 14.11
CA TRP A 242 15.64 -2.65 13.73
C TRP A 242 15.41 -1.91 12.41
N LEU A 243 16.14 -0.81 12.15
CA LEU A 243 16.01 -0.08 10.89
C LEU A 243 16.36 -0.94 9.66
N ASP A 244 17.23 -1.93 9.79
CA ASP A 244 17.57 -2.85 8.69
C ASP A 244 16.43 -3.81 8.32
N ILE A 245 15.49 -4.05 9.25
CA ILE A 245 14.45 -5.07 9.09
C ILE A 245 13.04 -4.50 9.17
N ALA A 246 12.90 -3.19 9.35
CA ALA A 246 11.62 -2.56 9.61
C ALA A 246 10.57 -2.90 8.53
N GLN A 247 9.37 -3.23 8.99
CA GLN A 247 8.25 -3.64 8.13
C GLN A 247 6.93 -3.34 8.82
N ALA A 248 6.02 -2.64 8.14
CA ALA A 248 4.72 -2.21 8.66
C ALA A 248 3.53 -3.02 8.14
N PHE A 249 3.76 -3.95 7.21
CA PHE A 249 2.73 -4.78 6.57
C PHE A 249 2.90 -6.26 6.93
N ALA A 250 1.79 -7.01 6.87
CA ALA A 250 1.80 -8.46 7.07
C ALA A 250 2.28 -9.17 5.79
N GLY A 251 3.10 -10.19 5.94
CA GLY A 251 3.66 -10.98 4.85
C GLY A 251 5.15 -11.27 5.07
N PRO A 252 5.73 -12.17 4.26
CA PRO A 252 7.17 -12.41 4.27
C PRO A 252 7.92 -11.10 3.95
N PRO A 253 9.17 -10.95 4.42
CA PRO A 253 10.03 -9.84 4.04
C PRO A 253 10.14 -9.72 2.51
N GLY A 254 9.90 -8.52 1.98
CA GLY A 254 10.21 -8.21 0.59
C GLY A 254 11.72 -8.25 0.34
N LYS A 255 12.12 -8.28 -0.93
CA LYS A 255 13.53 -8.15 -1.34
C LYS A 255 14.13 -6.78 -1.01
N GLY A 256 13.30 -5.81 -0.60
CA GLY A 256 13.67 -4.41 -0.41
C GLY A 256 13.97 -3.70 -1.73
N ARG A 257 14.31 -2.40 -1.63
CA ARG A 257 14.85 -1.61 -2.73
C ARG A 257 16.38 -1.56 -2.60
N ALA A 258 17.12 -1.58 -3.70
CA ALA A 258 18.56 -1.33 -3.65
C ALA A 258 18.84 0.18 -3.43
N PRO A 259 20.02 0.56 -2.90
CA PRO A 259 20.41 1.97 -2.80
C PRO A 259 20.24 2.72 -4.13
N GLY A 260 19.68 3.94 -4.08
CA GLY A 260 19.41 4.78 -5.25
C GLY A 260 18.17 4.40 -6.07
N GLN A 261 17.38 3.40 -5.63
CA GLN A 261 16.11 3.01 -6.28
C GLN A 261 14.87 3.63 -5.61
N GLY A 262 15.04 4.41 -4.53
CA GLY A 262 13.97 5.15 -3.84
C GLY A 262 13.81 6.59 -4.33
N ALA A 263 12.55 7.07 -4.38
CA ALA A 263 12.11 8.45 -4.59
C ALA A 263 13.07 9.39 -5.37
N GLY A 264 13.14 9.17 -6.69
CA GLY A 264 13.47 10.17 -7.70
C GLY A 264 14.73 11.00 -7.43
N ASP A 265 15.86 10.50 -7.92
CA ASP A 265 17.02 11.31 -8.28
C ASP A 265 16.67 12.21 -9.49
N THR A 266 15.82 13.20 -9.25
CA THR A 266 15.68 14.39 -10.10
C THR A 266 16.02 15.60 -9.25
N ALA A 267 17.32 15.88 -9.27
CA ALA A 267 17.97 17.17 -9.12
C ALA A 267 17.06 18.38 -8.79
N ARG A 268 17.43 19.05 -7.70
CA ARG A 268 17.29 20.50 -7.46
C ARG A 268 17.06 21.28 -8.78
N GLY A 269 15.82 21.67 -9.07
CA GLY A 269 15.47 22.39 -10.29
C GLY A 269 14.21 23.24 -10.13
N SER A 270 14.42 24.53 -9.88
CA SER A 270 13.53 25.70 -10.01
C SER A 270 12.01 25.51 -9.98
N VAL A 271 11.39 26.09 -8.94
CA VAL A 271 10.03 26.62 -9.00
C VAL A 271 9.94 27.58 -10.19
N VAL A 272 9.06 27.32 -11.16
CA VAL A 272 8.62 28.34 -12.11
C VAL A 272 7.17 28.64 -11.77
N GLY A 273 6.96 29.84 -11.22
CA GLY A 273 5.65 30.41 -11.02
C GLY A 273 5.14 31.12 -12.28
N GLY A 274 3.82 31.23 -12.34
CA GLY A 274 3.12 32.36 -12.94
C GLY A 274 2.55 32.15 -14.34
N GLY A 275 1.23 32.35 -14.45
CA GLY A 275 0.63 32.85 -15.69
C GLY A 275 -0.71 32.25 -16.06
N ALA A 276 -1.79 32.77 -15.45
CA ALA A 276 -3.15 32.65 -15.98
C ALA A 276 -3.43 33.79 -16.98
N ALA A 277 -4.11 33.48 -18.09
CA ALA A 277 -5.04 34.30 -18.91
C ALA A 277 -5.11 33.68 -20.32
N GLY A 278 -6.25 33.17 -20.80
CA GLY A 278 -7.31 33.92 -21.48
C GLY A 278 -7.45 33.34 -22.91
N SER A 279 -8.49 32.56 -23.18
CA SER A 279 -9.76 32.93 -23.82
C SER A 279 -9.75 32.89 -25.36
N ASP A 280 -10.73 32.13 -25.87
CA ASP A 280 -11.52 32.32 -27.09
C ASP A 280 -11.17 31.65 -28.45
N ALA A 281 -12.10 30.76 -28.82
CA ALA A 281 -12.92 30.77 -30.04
C ALA A 281 -12.48 29.98 -31.30
N ALA A 282 -13.30 28.94 -31.55
CA ALA A 282 -14.04 28.61 -32.79
C ALA A 282 -13.30 28.25 -34.09
N GLY A 283 -13.72 27.12 -34.69
CA GLY A 283 -13.43 26.77 -36.08
C GLY A 283 -13.96 25.39 -36.48
N ASP A 284 -15.11 25.40 -37.17
CA ASP A 284 -15.79 24.30 -37.86
C ASP A 284 -14.90 23.43 -38.78
N GLY A 285 -15.33 22.19 -39.03
CA GLY A 285 -14.78 21.37 -40.13
C GLY A 285 -15.21 19.90 -40.10
N ALA A 286 -16.20 19.57 -40.93
CA ALA A 286 -16.90 18.30 -40.96
C ALA A 286 -16.30 17.21 -41.90
N VAL A 287 -16.83 15.99 -41.72
CA VAL A 287 -17.04 14.86 -42.67
C VAL A 287 -15.86 14.15 -43.35
N GLY A 288 -15.86 12.81 -43.24
CA GLY A 288 -15.07 11.90 -44.06
C GLY A 288 -15.22 10.43 -43.70
N SER A 289 -16.35 9.84 -44.10
CA SER A 289 -16.69 8.41 -44.06
C SER A 289 -15.70 7.49 -44.79
N GLY A 290 -15.51 6.26 -44.29
CA GLY A 290 -14.79 5.20 -45.00
C GLY A 290 -15.01 3.81 -44.37
N THR A 291 -15.89 3.04 -45.01
CA THR A 291 -16.38 1.70 -44.65
C THR A 291 -15.45 0.54 -45.08
N ALA A 292 -15.52 -0.53 -44.26
CA ALA A 292 -15.64 -1.94 -44.63
C ALA A 292 -14.41 -2.85 -44.88
N ALA A 293 -14.49 -4.00 -44.20
CA ALA A 293 -14.43 -5.38 -44.71
C ALA A 293 -13.24 -6.28 -44.30
N SER A 294 -13.58 -7.23 -43.42
CA SER A 294 -13.53 -8.69 -43.65
C SER A 294 -12.17 -9.39 -43.86
N GLY A 295 -11.86 -10.36 -43.00
CA GLY A 295 -10.74 -11.29 -43.17
C GLY A 295 -10.79 -12.47 -42.20
N THR A 296 -11.23 -13.61 -42.70
CA THR A 296 -11.63 -14.87 -42.06
C THR A 296 -10.46 -15.77 -41.58
N THR A 297 -10.72 -16.53 -40.52
CA THR A 297 -10.21 -17.89 -40.17
C THR A 297 -8.72 -18.21 -39.98
N GLY A 298 -8.42 -18.86 -38.85
CA GLY A 298 -7.23 -19.70 -38.66
C GLY A 298 -7.31 -20.53 -37.37
N SER A 299 -7.81 -21.75 -37.48
CA SER A 299 -7.85 -22.79 -36.44
C SER A 299 -6.46 -23.33 -36.12
N GLY A 300 -6.18 -23.62 -34.84
CA GLY A 300 -4.96 -24.33 -34.41
C GLY A 300 -5.08 -24.92 -33.00
N THR A 301 -5.30 -26.23 -32.96
CA THR A 301 -5.43 -27.11 -31.79
C THR A 301 -4.12 -27.31 -31.00
N ALA A 302 -4.28 -27.37 -29.68
CA ALA A 302 -3.64 -28.26 -28.69
C ALA A 302 -2.11 -28.49 -28.68
N ALA A 303 -1.51 -28.24 -27.51
CA ALA A 303 -0.62 -29.21 -26.85
C ALA A 303 -0.43 -28.86 -25.37
N SER A 304 -0.91 -29.78 -24.53
CA SER A 304 -0.64 -29.91 -23.10
C SER A 304 0.83 -30.26 -22.85
N GLY A 305 1.40 -29.68 -21.79
CA GLY A 305 2.78 -29.92 -21.37
C GLY A 305 2.93 -29.74 -19.86
N THR A 306 2.44 -30.71 -19.10
CA THR A 306 2.69 -30.85 -17.67
C THR A 306 4.15 -31.27 -17.46
N THR A 307 4.92 -30.46 -16.72
CA THR A 307 6.09 -30.98 -16.00
C THR A 307 6.09 -30.39 -14.59
N GLY A 308 5.88 -31.27 -13.61
CA GLY A 308 6.01 -30.95 -12.21
C GLY A 308 7.48 -30.97 -11.80
N SER A 309 7.83 -30.11 -10.85
CA SER A 309 8.97 -30.34 -9.99
C SER A 309 8.59 -29.86 -8.60
N GLY A 310 8.58 -30.80 -7.66
CA GLY A 310 8.21 -30.56 -6.27
C GLY A 310 9.31 -29.81 -5.53
N ALA A 311 8.89 -28.93 -4.65
CA ALA A 311 9.69 -28.48 -3.52
C ALA A 311 8.80 -28.54 -2.28
N THR A 312 9.40 -29.07 -1.23
CA THR A 312 8.79 -29.56 -0.01
C THR A 312 8.31 -28.43 0.91
N ALA A 313 7.14 -28.64 1.51
CA ALA A 313 6.54 -27.82 2.54
C ALA A 313 7.45 -27.67 3.78
N SER A 314 7.51 -26.46 4.35
CA SER A 314 7.97 -26.25 5.72
C SER A 314 6.87 -25.57 6.53
N ASP A 315 6.36 -26.32 7.51
CA ASP A 315 5.52 -25.84 8.61
C ASP A 315 6.24 -24.75 9.41
N ALA A 316 5.61 -23.59 9.61
CA ALA A 316 5.89 -22.69 10.72
C ALA A 316 4.80 -21.62 10.86
N ALA A 317 3.70 -21.94 11.53
CA ALA A 317 2.81 -20.95 12.16
C ALA A 317 2.78 -21.20 13.67
N GLY A 318 3.91 -20.90 14.32
CA GLY A 318 4.01 -20.79 15.77
C GLY A 318 3.62 -19.37 16.19
N ASN A 319 2.53 -19.28 16.94
CA ASN A 319 2.11 -18.11 17.72
C ASN A 319 3.25 -17.66 18.67
N PRO A 320 3.52 -16.36 18.78
CA PRO A 320 3.52 -15.81 20.13
C PRO A 320 2.86 -14.43 20.28
N ALA A 321 2.33 -14.25 21.49
CA ALA A 321 2.05 -12.99 22.18
C ALA A 321 0.79 -12.20 21.77
N GLY A 322 -0.36 -12.74 22.17
CA GLY A 322 -1.42 -11.92 22.76
C GLY A 322 -1.16 -11.70 24.26
N GLY A 323 -1.41 -10.48 24.73
CA GLY A 323 -1.32 -10.05 26.14
C GLY A 323 -0.20 -9.04 26.35
N ALA A 324 -0.40 -7.86 26.94
CA ALA A 324 -1.31 -7.50 28.03
C ALA A 324 -1.72 -6.00 27.93
N PRO A 325 -2.46 -5.43 28.92
CA PRO A 325 -3.67 -4.60 28.76
C PRO A 325 -3.52 -3.23 28.09
#